data_AF-A0A956F9E6-F1
#
_entry.id   AF-A0A956F9E6-F1
#
_cell.length_a   1.000
_cell.length_b   1.000
_cell.length_c   1.000
_cell.angle_alpha   90.00
_cell.angle_beta   90.00
_cell.angle_gamma   90.00
#
_symmetry.space_group_name_H-M   'P 1'
#
loop_
_entity.id
_entity.type
_entity.pdbx_description
1 polymer ?
#
loop_
_entity_poly.entity_id
_entity_poly.type
_entity_poly.pdbx_seq_one_letter_code
_entity_poly.pdbx_strand_id
1 'polypeptide(L)'
;MDLGGALVVAWLMVSQVARAEPSSPRVVVEADRCIGLRSDEVGRLLDIELATVTTELRSGPPLEVLLRCEQERMTIEVVDPLTRKRLSRDIPVPLPEPGRERVVALAISQLFAASWLELLT
;
A
#
# COMPACT_ATOMS: atom_id res chain seq x y z
N MET A 1 -19.16 34.38 -61.31
CA MET A 1 -19.61 33.06 -60.81
C MET A 1 -18.63 32.67 -59.73
N ASP A 2 -18.86 33.20 -58.53
CA ASP A 2 -18.22 32.79 -57.28
C ASP A 2 -18.89 31.53 -56.73
N LEU A 3 -18.12 30.76 -55.95
CA LEU A 3 -18.47 30.05 -54.70
C LEU A 3 -17.96 28.61 -54.61
N GLY A 4 -17.34 28.33 -53.46
CA GLY A 4 -17.31 27.02 -52.82
C GLY A 4 -15.91 26.46 -52.66
N GLY A 5 -15.32 26.35 -51.47
CA GLY A 5 -15.88 26.45 -50.13
C GLY A 5 -14.96 25.62 -49.23
N ALA A 6 -14.42 26.27 -48.20
CA ALA A 6 -13.50 25.71 -47.24
C ALA A 6 -14.06 24.45 -46.55
N LEU A 7 -13.25 23.40 -46.44
CA LEU A 7 -13.50 22.27 -45.54
C LEU A 7 -12.32 22.17 -44.57
N VAL A 8 -12.37 23.06 -43.58
CA VAL A 8 -11.59 22.95 -42.35
C VAL A 8 -12.17 21.76 -41.58
N VAL A 9 -11.47 20.63 -41.64
CA VAL A 9 -11.81 19.42 -40.87
C VAL A 9 -11.56 19.74 -39.40
N ALA A 10 -12.61 20.16 -38.71
CA ALA A 10 -12.65 20.33 -37.27
C ALA A 10 -12.44 18.96 -36.60
N TRP A 11 -11.17 18.65 -36.30
CA TRP A 11 -10.78 17.55 -35.44
C TRP A 11 -11.29 17.81 -34.03
N LEU A 12 -12.49 17.30 -33.73
CA LEU A 12 -12.99 17.19 -32.37
C LEU A 12 -12.14 16.15 -31.63
N MET A 13 -11.15 16.63 -30.88
CA MET A 13 -10.46 15.86 -29.85
C MET A 13 -11.46 15.54 -28.74
N VAL A 14 -12.10 14.38 -28.85
CA VAL A 14 -12.83 13.76 -27.73
C VAL A 14 -11.77 13.29 -26.73
N SER A 15 -11.49 14.11 -25.73
CA SER A 15 -10.66 13.72 -24.58
C SER A 15 -11.42 12.64 -23.80
N GLN A 16 -11.04 11.39 -24.00
CA GLN A 16 -11.49 10.28 -23.16
C GLN A 16 -10.99 10.55 -21.73
N VAL A 17 -11.91 10.89 -20.84
CA VAL A 17 -11.63 10.94 -19.41
C VAL A 17 -11.47 9.50 -18.94
N ALA A 18 -10.23 9.02 -18.85
CA ALA A 18 -9.94 7.73 -18.24
C ALA A 18 -10.33 7.82 -16.76
N ARG A 19 -11.42 7.16 -16.36
CA ARG A 19 -11.72 6.94 -14.95
C ARG A 19 -10.93 5.74 -14.48
N ALA A 20 -9.98 5.98 -13.56
CA ALA A 20 -9.39 4.87 -12.81
C ALA A 20 -10.49 4.24 -11.96
N GLU A 21 -10.74 2.95 -12.17
CA GLU A 21 -11.58 2.18 -11.24
C GLU A 21 -10.89 2.13 -9.87
N PRO A 22 -11.63 2.22 -8.76
CA PRO A 22 -11.04 2.06 -7.44
C PRO A 22 -10.44 0.66 -7.34
N SER A 23 -9.11 0.57 -7.31
CA SER A 23 -8.42 -0.69 -7.08
C SER A 23 -8.68 -1.16 -5.66
N SER A 24 -8.99 -2.45 -5.49
CA SER A 24 -9.09 -3.05 -4.14
C SER A 24 -7.75 -2.93 -3.41
N PRO A 25 -7.74 -2.64 -2.10
CA PRO A 25 -6.50 -2.49 -1.33
C PRO A 25 -5.70 -3.80 -1.37
N ARG A 26 -4.39 -3.71 -1.61
CA ARG A 26 -3.48 -4.87 -1.65
C ARG A 26 -2.97 -5.27 -0.27
N VAL A 27 -3.25 -4.44 0.73
CA VAL A 27 -2.83 -4.60 2.11
C VAL A 27 -4.06 -4.38 2.99
N VAL A 28 -4.32 -5.33 3.88
CA VAL A 28 -5.33 -5.24 4.93
C VAL A 28 -4.60 -5.14 6.26
N VAL A 29 -4.90 -4.08 7.02
CA VAL A 29 -4.28 -3.84 8.33
C VAL A 29 -5.36 -3.86 9.40
N GLU A 30 -5.18 -4.74 10.38
CA GLU A 30 -5.98 -4.78 11.59
C GLU A 30 -5.11 -4.37 12.78
N ALA A 31 -5.65 -3.51 13.64
CA ALA A 31 -4.96 -3.01 14.81
C ALA A 31 -5.75 -3.31 16.09
N ASP A 32 -5.15 -4.11 16.97
CA ASP A 32 -5.66 -4.42 18.30
C ASP A 32 -4.95 -3.57 19.36
N ARG A 33 -5.74 -2.91 20.21
CA ARG A 33 -5.27 -2.08 21.34
C ARG A 33 -4.29 -0.94 20.98
N CYS A 34 -4.12 -0.59 19.71
CA CYS A 34 -3.26 0.51 19.26
C CYS A 34 -3.99 1.86 19.23
N ILE A 35 -4.10 2.51 20.39
CA ILE A 35 -4.92 3.73 20.56
C ILE A 35 -4.49 4.87 19.63
N GLY A 36 -5.46 5.39 18.89
CA GLY A 36 -5.32 6.52 17.98
C GLY A 36 -4.64 6.19 16.65
N LEU A 37 -4.05 5.00 16.48
CA LEU A 37 -3.42 4.58 15.23
C LEU A 37 -4.49 4.35 14.16
N ARG A 38 -4.30 4.96 12.98
CA ARG A 38 -5.24 4.81 11.86
C ARG A 38 -4.80 3.65 10.95
N SER A 39 -5.44 2.49 11.09
CA SER A 39 -5.06 1.27 10.35
C SER A 39 -5.27 1.39 8.83
N ASP A 40 -6.32 2.10 8.40
CA ASP A 40 -6.58 2.44 7.01
C ASP A 40 -5.43 3.27 6.40
N GLU A 41 -4.93 4.25 7.13
CA GLU A 41 -3.79 5.06 6.70
C GLU A 41 -2.49 4.27 6.68
N VAL A 42 -2.25 3.41 7.69
CA VAL A 42 -1.09 2.50 7.68
C VAL A 42 -1.15 1.60 6.44
N GLY A 43 -2.33 1.04 6.12
CA GLY A 43 -2.52 0.19 4.95
C GLY A 43 -2.26 0.95 3.64
N ARG A 44 -2.81 2.17 3.51
CA ARG A 44 -2.59 3.03 2.34
C ARG A 44 -1.11 3.39 2.15
N LEU A 45 -0.43 3.75 3.23
CA LEU A 45 1.00 4.09 3.19
C LEU A 45 1.83 2.85 2.86
N LEU A 46 1.53 1.71 3.47
CA LEU A 46 2.24 0.47 3.21
C LEU A 46 2.07 -0.01 1.76
N ASP A 47 0.88 0.15 1.18
CA ASP A 47 0.63 -0.12 -0.24
C ASP A 47 1.55 0.72 -1.15
N ILE A 48 1.75 2.01 -0.81
CA ILE A 48 2.69 2.90 -1.50
C ILE A 48 4.14 2.43 -1.31
N GLU A 49 4.55 2.12 -0.09
CA GLU A 49 5.92 1.72 0.23
C GLU A 49 6.29 0.35 -0.40
N LEU A 50 5.32 -0.53 -0.62
CA LEU A 50 5.51 -1.83 -1.29
C LEU A 50 5.34 -1.77 -2.82
N ALA A 51 4.83 -0.66 -3.36
CA ALA A 51 4.53 -0.54 -4.78
C ALA A 51 5.74 -0.84 -5.68
N THR A 52 6.96 -0.55 -5.22
CA THR A 52 8.20 -0.77 -5.98
C THR A 52 8.81 -2.15 -5.78
N VAL A 53 8.46 -2.85 -4.69
CA VAL A 53 9.16 -4.06 -4.25
C VAL A 53 8.67 -5.29 -5.02
N THR A 54 7.40 -5.34 -5.43
CA THR A 54 6.86 -6.54 -6.08
C THR A 54 5.71 -6.24 -7.04
N THR A 55 5.90 -6.58 -8.31
CA THR A 55 4.80 -6.64 -9.28
C THR A 55 3.88 -7.83 -8.99
N GLU A 56 4.40 -8.90 -8.37
CA GLU A 56 3.66 -10.12 -8.04
C GLU A 56 2.68 -9.95 -6.86
N LEU A 57 2.99 -9.08 -5.89
CA LEU A 57 2.00 -8.69 -4.86
C LEU A 57 0.82 -7.93 -5.43
N ARG A 58 0.81 -7.56 -6.73
CA ARG A 58 -0.30 -6.83 -7.36
C ARG A 58 -1.36 -7.74 -7.99
N SER A 59 -1.11 -9.05 -8.12
CA SER A 59 -2.06 -9.99 -8.71
C SER A 59 -2.59 -11.07 -7.74
N GLY A 60 -1.95 -11.27 -6.58
CA GLY A 60 -2.38 -12.24 -5.56
C GLY A 60 -3.53 -11.80 -4.63
N PRO A 61 -3.83 -12.57 -3.58
CA PRO A 61 -4.65 -12.11 -2.45
C PRO A 61 -3.95 -10.96 -1.69
N PRO A 62 -4.70 -10.15 -0.92
CA PRO A 62 -4.10 -9.05 -0.16
C PRO A 62 -3.17 -9.58 0.94
N LEU A 63 -2.12 -8.82 1.23
CA LEU A 63 -1.29 -9.03 2.41
C LEU A 63 -2.09 -8.70 3.67
N GLU A 64 -1.98 -9.56 4.68
CA GLU A 64 -2.63 -9.35 5.97
C GLU A 64 -1.58 -8.88 6.98
N VAL A 65 -1.87 -7.77 7.67
CA VAL A 65 -1.04 -7.21 8.73
C VAL A 65 -1.86 -7.11 10.00
N LEU A 66 -1.36 -7.72 11.07
CA LEU A 66 -1.92 -7.64 12.40
C LEU A 66 -0.98 -6.82 13.27
N LEU A 67 -1.49 -5.74 13.87
CA LEU A 67 -0.78 -4.91 14.83
C LEU A 67 -1.38 -5.14 16.20
N ARG A 68 -0.55 -5.47 17.19
CA ARG A 68 -0.99 -5.61 18.59
C ARG A 68 -0.16 -4.71 19.47
N CYS A 69 -0.79 -3.78 20.18
CA CYS A 69 -0.10 -2.88 21.10
C CYS A 69 -0.29 -3.30 22.56
N GLU A 70 0.81 -3.44 23.28
CA GLU A 70 0.86 -3.74 24.71
C GLU A 70 1.86 -2.82 25.40
N GLN A 71 1.35 -1.92 26.24
CA GLN A 71 2.14 -0.90 26.93
C GLN A 71 2.97 -0.07 25.94
N GLU A 72 4.29 -0.22 25.95
CA GLU A 72 5.25 0.49 25.09
C GLU A 72 5.73 -0.36 23.91
N ARG A 73 5.14 -1.54 23.68
CA ARG A 73 5.53 -2.45 22.59
C ARG A 73 4.39 -2.66 21.60
N MET A 74 4.74 -2.69 20.33
CA MET A 74 3.87 -3.08 19.22
C MET A 74 4.45 -4.32 18.56
N THR A 75 3.66 -5.40 18.52
CA THR A 75 3.96 -6.57 17.69
C THR A 75 3.35 -6.35 16.32
N ILE A 76 4.19 -6.46 15.29
CA ILE A 76 3.82 -6.48 13.88
C ILE A 76 3.85 -7.94 13.44
N GLU A 77 2.72 -8.48 12.99
CA GLU A 77 2.61 -9.79 12.34
C GLU A 77 2.14 -9.59 10.90
N VAL A 78 2.85 -10.18 9.95
CA VAL A 78 2.57 -10.10 8.51
C VAL A 78 2.34 -11.51 8.00
N VAL A 79 1.22 -11.73 7.33
CA VAL A 79 0.87 -12.98 6.67
C VAL A 79 0.81 -12.74 5.18
N ASP A 80 1.70 -13.41 4.45
CA ASP A 80 1.68 -13.44 2.98
C ASP A 80 0.93 -14.71 2.53
N PRO A 81 -0.30 -14.59 2.02
CA PRO A 81 -1.09 -15.75 1.61
C PRO A 81 -0.53 -16.46 0.36
N LEU A 82 0.29 -15.78 -0.46
CA LEU A 82 0.89 -16.37 -1.65
C LEU A 82 2.03 -17.33 -1.27
N THR A 83 2.94 -16.88 -0.42
CA THR A 83 4.10 -17.70 0.02
C THR A 83 3.82 -18.53 1.26
N ARG A 84 2.71 -18.27 1.95
CA ARG A 84 2.38 -18.76 3.30
C ARG A 84 3.42 -18.37 4.36
N LYS A 85 4.29 -17.42 4.05
CA LYS A 85 5.25 -16.89 5.04
C LYS A 85 4.50 -16.08 6.09
N ARG A 86 4.98 -16.21 7.32
CA ARG A 86 4.57 -15.39 8.45
C ARG A 86 5.80 -14.69 9.01
N LEU A 87 5.78 -13.37 9.03
CA LEU A 87 6.84 -12.54 9.59
C LEU A 87 6.33 -11.88 10.85
N SER A 88 7.19 -11.76 11.86
CA SER A 88 6.84 -11.09 13.10
C SER A 88 8.00 -10.25 13.61
N ARG A 89 7.71 -9.04 14.08
CA ARG A 89 8.70 -8.18 14.74
C ARG A 89 8.05 -7.34 15.83
N ASP A 90 8.71 -7.28 16.99
CA ASP A 90 8.36 -6.34 18.04
C ASP A 90 9.12 -5.03 17.84
N ILE A 91 8.43 -3.90 17.96
CA ILE A 91 9.01 -2.55 17.97
C ILE A 91 8.46 -1.75 19.16
N PRO A 92 9.13 -0.68 19.60
CA PRO A 92 8.50 0.30 20.48
C PRO A 92 7.26 0.91 19.83
N VAL A 93 6.20 1.15 20.60
CA VAL A 93 5.00 1.88 20.10
C VAL A 93 5.46 3.27 19.67
N PRO A 94 5.26 3.68 18.40
CA PRO A 94 5.72 5.00 17.99
C PRO A 94 4.86 6.10 18.63
N LEU A 95 5.50 7.23 18.94
CA LEU A 95 4.87 8.38 19.59
C LEU A 95 3.68 8.90 18.77
N PRO A 96 2.63 9.46 19.42
CA PRO A 96 1.43 9.97 18.77
C PRO A 96 1.66 11.33 18.08
N GLU A 97 2.60 11.36 17.14
CA GLU A 97 3.02 12.54 16.38
C GLU A 97 2.62 12.42 14.89
N PRO A 98 2.55 13.55 14.15
CA PRO A 98 2.33 13.52 12.71
C PRO A 98 3.34 12.60 12.01
N GLY A 99 2.83 11.67 11.20
CA GLY A 99 3.66 10.68 10.50
C GLY A 99 3.86 9.36 11.25
N ARG A 100 3.28 9.19 12.44
CA ARG A 100 3.27 7.90 13.16
C ARG A 100 2.86 6.72 12.28
N GLU A 101 1.79 6.85 11.51
CA GLU A 101 1.31 5.77 10.62
C GLU A 101 2.35 5.42 9.55
N ARG A 102 3.12 6.42 9.08
CA ARG A 102 4.23 6.20 8.14
C ARG A 102 5.40 5.46 8.78
N VAL A 103 5.71 5.76 10.04
CA VAL A 103 6.75 5.03 10.80
C VAL A 103 6.37 3.55 10.90
N VAL A 104 5.11 3.24 11.21
CA VAL A 104 4.61 1.86 11.25
C VAL A 104 4.69 1.21 9.86
N ALA A 105 4.23 1.89 8.80
CA ALA A 105 4.31 1.38 7.44
C ALA A 105 5.76 1.06 7.00
N LEU A 106 6.71 1.94 7.33
CA LEU A 106 8.14 1.72 7.06
C LEU A 106 8.71 0.55 7.86
N ALA A 107 8.30 0.38 9.12
CA ALA A 107 8.72 -0.75 9.92
C ALA A 107 8.25 -2.09 9.31
N ILE A 108 7.02 -2.13 8.77
CA ILE A 108 6.48 -3.30 8.08
C ILE A 108 7.21 -3.55 6.74
N SER A 109 7.44 -2.51 5.93
CA SER A 109 8.14 -2.66 4.65
C SER A 109 9.59 -3.15 4.83
N GLN A 110 10.27 -2.71 5.89
CA GLN A 110 11.58 -3.22 6.27
C GLN A 110 11.56 -4.69 6.67
N LEU A 111 10.52 -5.14 7.39
CA LEU A 111 10.36 -6.55 7.75
C LEU A 111 10.20 -7.43 6.50
N PHE A 112 9.41 -6.97 5.52
CA PHE A 112 9.35 -7.61 4.21
C PHE A 112 10.71 -7.64 3.52
N ALA A 113 11.37 -6.49 3.37
CA ALA A 113 12.65 -6.40 2.68
C ALA A 113 13.70 -7.34 3.30
N ALA A 114 13.77 -7.41 4.64
CA ALA A 114 14.66 -8.32 5.35
C ALA A 114 14.38 -9.79 5.02
N SER A 115 13.11 -10.21 5.00
CA SER A 115 12.75 -11.60 4.67
C SER A 115 13.08 -11.99 3.23
N TRP A 116 13.14 -11.03 2.31
CA TRP A 116 13.57 -11.28 0.93
C TRP A 116 15.08 -11.45 0.81
N LEU A 117 15.85 -10.66 1.56
CA LEU A 117 17.32 -10.76 1.55
C LEU A 117 17.81 -12.13 2.06
N GLU A 118 17.09 -12.75 2.98
CA GLU A 118 17.37 -14.11 3.46
C GLU A 118 17.29 -15.19 2.35
N LEU A 119 16.61 -14.90 1.22
CA LEU A 119 16.55 -15.84 0.08
C LEU A 119 17.80 -15.78 -0.81
N LEU A 120 18.66 -14.77 -0.64
CA LEU A 120 19.85 -14.56 -1.47
C LEU A 120 21.14 -15.12 -0.86
N THR A 121 21.07 -15.70 0.34
CA THR A 121 22.19 -16.26 1.10
C THR A 121 22.05 -17.77 1.24
#